data_AF-A0A7C3V5H9-F1
#
_entry.id   AF-A0A7C3V5H9-F1
#
_cell.length_a   1.000
_cell.length_b   1.000
_cell.length_c   1.000
_cell.angle_alpha   90.00
_cell.angle_beta   90.00
_cell.angle_gamma   90.00
#
_symmetry.space_group_name_H-M   'P 1'
#
loop_
_entity.id
_entity.type
_entity.pdbx_description
1 polymer ?
#
loop_
_entity_poly.entity_id
_entity_poly.type
_entity_poly.pdbx_seq_one_letter_code
_entity_poly.pdbx_strand_id
1 'polypeptide(L)' 'MVRNFNIPEVKPIEKECNDKNCPYHGNLSVRGRMIKGIVISTKMQKTATVIYEYAIRDDKYGRYER' A
#
# COMPACT_ATOMS: atom_id res chain seq x y z
N MET A 1 1.89 21.58 -4.18
CA MET A 1 1.01 21.13 -5.29
C MET A 1 0.68 19.67 -5.07
N VAL A 2 -0.60 19.30 -5.02
CA VAL A 2 -1.06 17.93 -4.69
C VAL A 2 -1.39 17.18 -5.98
N ARG A 3 -0.74 16.04 -6.22
CA ARG A 3 -1.03 15.16 -7.37
C ARG A 3 -2.26 14.28 -7.07
N ASN A 4 -3.19 14.18 -8.02
CA ASN A 4 -4.37 13.31 -7.90
C ASN A 4 -4.13 11.97 -8.61
N PHE A 5 -4.33 10.86 -7.90
CA PHE A 5 -4.08 9.49 -8.41
C PHE A 5 -5.34 8.74 -8.86
N ASN A 6 -6.51 9.42 -8.89
CA ASN A 6 -7.80 8.84 -9.28
C ASN A 6 -8.13 7.51 -8.57
N ILE A 7 -7.83 7.43 -7.27
CA ILE A 7 -8.14 6.27 -6.41
C ILE A 7 -9.48 6.57 -5.71
N PRO A 8 -10.53 5.77 -5.90
CA PRO A 8 -11.90 6.12 -5.48
C PRO A 8 -12.10 6.21 -3.96
N GLU A 9 -11.25 5.54 -3.16
CA GLU A 9 -11.40 5.48 -1.69
C GLU A 9 -10.47 6.45 -0.93
N VAL A 10 -9.61 7.20 -1.62
CA VAL A 10 -8.57 8.01 -0.94
C VAL A 10 -8.89 9.50 -1.05
N LYS A 11 -9.06 10.14 0.10
CA LYS A 11 -9.24 11.60 0.18
C LYS A 11 -7.90 12.32 -0.05
N PRO A 12 -7.93 13.51 -0.70
CA PRO A 12 -6.74 14.35 -0.82
C PRO A 12 -6.24 14.79 0.56
N ILE A 13 -4.92 14.89 0.69
CA ILE A 13 -4.24 15.21 1.95
C ILE A 13 -4.25 16.73 2.18
N GLU A 14 -4.58 17.17 3.39
CA GLU A 14 -4.60 18.59 3.79
C GLU A 14 -3.23 19.13 4.23
N LYS A 15 -2.32 18.25 4.65
CA LYS A 15 -0.99 18.61 5.18
C LYS A 15 0.09 18.61 4.10
N GLU A 16 0.88 19.67 4.07
CA GLU A 16 2.06 19.77 3.22
C GLU A 16 3.21 18.91 3.77
N CYS A 17 3.93 18.21 2.88
CA CYS A 17 5.10 17.42 3.25
C CYS A 17 6.29 17.70 2.33
N ASN A 18 7.50 17.72 2.88
CA ASN A 18 8.75 17.99 2.16
C ASN A 18 9.53 16.71 1.77
N ASP A 19 8.85 15.55 1.72
CA ASP A 19 9.52 14.27 1.42
C ASP A 19 9.62 14.02 -0.09
N LYS A 20 10.83 13.71 -0.58
CA LYS A 20 11.09 13.40 -1.99
C LYS A 20 10.36 12.13 -2.46
N ASN A 21 10.17 11.17 -1.55
CA ASN A 21 9.52 9.89 -1.81
C ASN A 21 8.01 9.92 -1.55
N CYS A 22 7.44 11.07 -1.22
CA CYS A 22 5.99 11.19 -1.09
C CYS A 22 5.34 11.05 -2.49
N PRO A 23 4.28 10.24 -2.65
CA PRO A 23 3.55 10.18 -3.91
C PRO A 23 2.87 11.51 -4.25
N TYR A 24 2.31 12.23 -3.28
CA TYR A 24 1.53 13.46 -3.55
C TYR A 24 2.38 14.70 -3.86
N HIS A 25 3.40 14.96 -3.03
CA HIS A 25 4.25 16.16 -3.11
C HIS A 25 5.62 15.91 -3.75
N GLY A 26 6.08 14.66 -3.74
CA GLY A 26 7.39 14.27 -4.24
C GLY A 26 7.37 13.89 -5.72
N ASN A 27 8.42 13.19 -6.15
CA ASN A 27 8.56 12.75 -7.54
C ASN A 27 8.09 11.30 -7.78
N LEU A 28 7.68 10.59 -6.73
CA LEU A 28 7.33 9.18 -6.82
C LEU A 28 6.02 8.99 -7.60
N SER A 29 6.06 8.17 -8.65
CA SER A 29 4.89 7.85 -9.46
C SER A 29 4.24 6.55 -8.99
N VAL A 30 2.94 6.60 -8.68
CA VAL A 30 2.15 5.42 -8.31
C VAL A 30 1.61 4.74 -9.57
N ARG A 31 1.99 3.49 -9.80
CA ARG A 31 1.56 2.67 -10.94
C ARG A 31 1.59 1.19 -10.61
N GLY A 32 0.79 0.39 -11.31
CA GLY A 32 0.75 -1.07 -11.15
C GLY A 32 -0.39 -1.56 -10.27
N ARG A 33 -0.18 -2.71 -9.61
CA ARG A 33 -1.20 -3.36 -8.77
C ARG A 33 -1.31 -2.67 -7.40
N MET A 34 -2.53 -2.51 -6.92
CA MET A 34 -2.80 -2.08 -5.55
C MET A 34 -3.08 -3.30 -4.68
N ILE A 35 -2.41 -3.39 -3.53
CA ILE A 35 -2.58 -4.48 -2.56
C ILE A 35 -3.13 -3.87 -1.27
N LYS A 36 -4.15 -4.50 -0.69
CA LYS A 36 -4.65 -4.20 0.66
C LYS A 36 -4.08 -5.23 1.62
N GLY A 37 -3.46 -4.81 2.71
CA GLY A 37 -2.84 -5.69 3.70
C GLY A 37 -2.83 -5.08 5.10
N ILE A 38 -2.37 -5.85 6.08
CA ILE A 38 -2.35 -5.47 7.50
C ILE A 38 -0.95 -4.99 7.89
N VAL A 39 -0.86 -3.88 8.62
CA VAL A 39 0.41 -3.32 9.12
C VAL A 39 0.85 -4.06 10.39
N ILE A 40 2.03 -4.68 10.40
CA ILE A 40 2.58 -5.39 11.58
C ILE A 40 3.56 -4.52 12.35
N SER A 41 4.36 -3.73 11.63
CA SER A 41 5.47 -2.99 12.23
C SER A 41 5.63 -1.63 11.58
N THR A 42 5.79 -0.63 12.45
CA THR A 42 6.08 0.76 12.11
C THR A 42 7.37 1.23 12.77
N LYS A 43 8.25 0.29 13.16
CA LYS A 43 9.51 0.61 13.87
C LYS A 43 10.50 1.38 13.01
N MET A 44 10.40 1.25 11.69
CA MET A 44 11.28 1.93 10.75
C MET A 44 10.83 3.37 10.52
N GLN A 45 11.79 4.26 10.32
CA GLN A 45 11.51 5.65 9.97
C GLN A 45 10.91 5.74 8.57
N LYS A 46 9.77 6.42 8.44
CA LYS A 46 9.07 6.72 7.16
C LYS A 46 8.66 5.49 6.32
N THR A 47 8.64 4.30 6.89
CA THR A 47 8.27 3.04 6.22
C THR A 47 7.46 2.15 7.16
N ALA A 48 6.64 1.26 6.59
CA ALA A 48 5.83 0.32 7.35
C ALA A 48 5.90 -1.07 6.72
N THR A 49 5.94 -2.11 7.55
CA THR A 49 5.90 -3.50 7.11
C THR A 49 4.45 -3.96 7.06
N VAL A 50 4.04 -4.51 5.91
CA VAL A 50 2.66 -4.95 5.64
C VAL A 50 2.68 -6.45 5.30
N ILE A 51 1.73 -7.22 5.85
CA ILE A 51 1.46 -8.61 5.47
C ILE A 51 0.24 -8.65 4.57
N TYR A 52 0.36 -9.44 3.51
CA TYR A 52 -0.73 -9.82 2.64
C TYR A 52 -1.00 -11.31 2.84
N GLU A 53 -2.05 -11.64 3.59
CA GLU A 53 -2.49 -13.02 3.77
C GLU A 53 -3.30 -13.44 2.53
N TYR A 54 -2.91 -14.54 1.91
CA TYR A 54 -3.66 -15.17 0.83
C TYR A 54 -3.65 -16.67 1.03
N ALA A 55 -4.80 -17.30 0.78
CA ALA A 55 -4.93 -18.74 0.90
C ALA A 55 -4.57 -19.40 -0.43
N ILE A 56 -3.69 -20.40 -0.40
CA ILE A 56 -3.34 -21.19 -1.57
C ILE A 56 -4.24 -22.42 -1.59
N ARG A 57 -4.81 -22.73 -2.76
CA ARG A 57 -5.63 -23.94 -2.92
C ARG A 57 -4.72 -25.12 -3.21
N ASP A 58 -4.86 -26.18 -2.43
CA ASP A 58 -4.28 -27.50 -2.71
C ASP A 58 -5.24 -28.28 -3.61
N ASP A 59 -4.84 -28.48 -4.86
CA ASP A 59 -5.66 -29.17 -5.87
C ASP A 59 -5.87 -30.66 -5.57
N LYS A 60 -4.93 -31.29 -4.86
CA LYS A 60 -4.98 -32.72 -4.55
C LYS A 60 -6.00 -33.02 -3.46
N TYR A 61 -6.07 -32.18 -2.43
CA TYR A 61 -6.99 -32.39 -1.30
C TYR A 61 -8.24 -31.49 -1.36
N GLY A 62 -8.30 -30.56 -2.31
CA GLY A 62 -9.39 -29.59 -2.42
C GLY A 62 -9.50 -28.66 -1.22
N ARG A 63 -8.38 -28.42 -0.52
CA ARG A 63 -8.32 -27.61 0.72
C ARG A 63 -7.59 -26.31 0.46
N TYR A 64 -7.73 -25.35 1.37
CA TYR A 64 -6.93 -24.14 1.37
C TYR A 64 -5.87 -24.25 2.46
N GLU A 65 -4.61 -24.08 2.09
CA GLU A 65 -3.52 -23.85 3.03
C GLU A 65 -3.67 -22.42 3.57
N ARG A 66 -3.60 -22.29 4.89
CA ARG A 66 -3.62 -21.02 5.59
C ARG A 66 -2.28 -20.78 6.26
#